data_AF-A0A2R8ART0-F1
#
_entry.id   AF-A0A2R8ART0-F1
#
_cell.length_a   1.000
_cell.length_b   1.000
_cell.length_c   1.000
_cell.angle_alpha   90.00
_cell.angle_beta   90.00
_cell.angle_gamma   90.00
#
_symmetry.space_group_name_H-M   'P 1'
#
loop_
_entity.id
_entity.type
_entity.pdbx_description
1 polymer ?
#
loop_
_entity_poly.entity_id
_entity_poly.type
_entity_poly.pdbx_seq_one_letter_code
_entity_poly.pdbx_strand_id
1 'polypeptide(L)'
;MQKLVLIFLYSVVVFSGLFTVATLFHSDWSDFLILAASVCAASLFLLLKLLAPRIGRASRATTRVVVDGSNVLYWKNNTPDPEPLCDVAHRLQELGYAPHIFFDANAGYLLVGRYLGDREFEKVLGLPRGLVTVVPKGTIADQEILRAALKYKCQIVTNDRYRDWAEQYPNVKQPGFLQTGRYRSGELVLTLEPVPA
;
A
#
# COMPACT_ATOMS: atom_id res chain seq x y z
N MET A 1 -13.66 -6.74 -17.47
CA MET A 1 -12.49 -6.48 -18.33
C MET A 1 -11.16 -6.91 -17.69
N GLN A 2 -10.83 -6.48 -16.47
CA GLN A 2 -9.55 -6.86 -15.80
C GLN A 2 -9.32 -8.37 -15.64
N LYS A 3 -10.31 -9.15 -15.19
CA LYS A 3 -10.18 -10.62 -15.07
C LYS A 3 -9.87 -11.30 -16.41
N LEU A 4 -10.49 -10.82 -17.50
CA LEU A 4 -10.27 -11.36 -18.85
C LEU A 4 -8.83 -11.07 -19.33
N VAL A 5 -8.33 -9.86 -19.06
CA VAL A 5 -6.94 -9.46 -19.37
C VAL A 5 -5.93 -10.28 -18.57
N LEU A 6 -6.25 -10.60 -17.30
CA LEU A 6 -5.40 -11.41 -16.43
C LEU A 6 -5.32 -12.86 -16.93
N ILE A 7 -6.46 -13.46 -17.27
CA ILE A 7 -6.55 -14.81 -17.85
C ILE A 7 -5.79 -14.86 -19.18
N PHE A 8 -5.91 -13.83 -20.02
CA PHE A 8 -5.21 -13.73 -21.30
C PHE A 8 -3.69 -13.61 -21.12
N LEU A 9 -3.20 -12.73 -20.24
CA LEU A 9 -1.76 -12.61 -20.00
C LEU A 9 -1.19 -13.90 -19.39
N TYR A 10 -1.92 -14.53 -18.47
CA TYR A 10 -1.53 -15.81 -17.90
C TYR A 10 -1.41 -16.91 -18.96
N SER A 11 -2.40 -17.03 -19.85
CA SER A 11 -2.34 -18.04 -20.93
C SER A 11 -1.16 -17.80 -21.87
N VAL A 12 -0.88 -16.53 -22.24
CA VAL A 12 0.28 -16.18 -23.06
C VAL A 12 1.60 -16.58 -22.39
N VAL A 13 1.77 -16.33 -21.08
CA VAL A 13 2.97 -16.75 -20.33
C VAL A 13 3.14 -18.27 -20.36
N VAL A 14 2.07 -19.02 -20.09
CA VAL A 14 2.11 -20.49 -20.06
C VAL A 14 2.43 -21.06 -21.44
N PHE A 15 1.73 -20.62 -22.49
CA PHE A 15 1.95 -21.13 -23.85
C PHE A 15 3.33 -20.77 -24.39
N SER A 16 3.79 -19.54 -24.20
CA SER A 16 5.12 -19.12 -24.66
C SER A 16 6.25 -19.79 -23.86
N GLY A 17 6.05 -20.03 -22.56
CA GLY A 17 6.99 -20.79 -21.73
C GLY A 17 7.11 -22.25 -22.18
N LEU A 18 5.98 -22.94 -22.38
CA LEU A 18 5.96 -24.32 -22.89
C LEU A 18 6.60 -24.42 -24.27
N PHE A 19 6.31 -23.46 -25.16
CA PHE A 19 6.91 -23.42 -26.49
C PHE A 19 8.42 -23.18 -26.43
N THR A 20 8.90 -22.29 -25.55
CA THR A 20 10.36 -22.07 -25.31
C THR A 20 11.05 -23.33 -24.81
N VAL A 21 10.40 -24.12 -23.95
CA VAL A 21 10.95 -25.41 -23.50
C VAL A 21 10.97 -26.41 -24.66
N ALA A 22 9.93 -26.47 -25.49
CA ALA A 22 9.85 -27.39 -26.62
C ALA A 22 10.94 -27.14 -27.69
N THR A 23 11.32 -25.88 -27.93
CA THR A 23 12.40 -25.53 -28.87
C THR A 23 13.78 -26.00 -28.41
N LEU A 24 13.99 -26.22 -27.11
CA LEU A 24 15.24 -26.77 -26.58
C LEU A 24 15.41 -28.26 -26.91
N PHE A 25 14.31 -28.98 -27.17
CA PHE A 25 14.33 -30.41 -27.51
C PHE A 25 14.27 -30.68 -29.01
N HIS A 26 14.01 -29.66 -29.84
CA HIS A 26 13.88 -29.79 -31.29
C HIS A 26 14.84 -28.81 -31.98
N SER A 27 15.97 -29.32 -32.49
CA SER A 27 17.03 -28.51 -33.09
C SER A 27 16.55 -27.67 -34.29
N ASP A 28 15.52 -28.12 -35.01
CA ASP A 28 14.96 -27.40 -36.16
C ASP A 28 14.15 -26.16 -35.76
N TRP A 29 13.83 -26.01 -34.48
CA TRP A 29 12.97 -24.93 -33.96
C TRP A 29 13.77 -23.87 -33.19
N SER A 30 15.10 -23.92 -33.24
CA SER A 30 15.99 -22.99 -32.53
C SER A 30 15.74 -21.53 -32.91
N ASP A 31 15.34 -21.27 -34.14
CA ASP A 31 15.07 -19.90 -34.64
C ASP A 31 13.92 -19.23 -33.90
N PHE A 32 12.99 -20.03 -33.35
CA PHE A 32 11.86 -19.52 -32.59
C PHE A 32 12.19 -19.27 -31.12
N LEU A 33 13.35 -19.70 -30.62
CA LEU A 33 13.72 -19.61 -29.21
C LEU A 33 13.77 -18.16 -28.72
N ILE A 34 14.39 -17.26 -29.50
CA ILE A 34 14.50 -15.84 -29.15
C ILE A 34 13.12 -15.18 -29.11
N LEU A 35 12.26 -15.51 -30.07
CA LEU A 35 10.90 -14.99 -30.14
C LEU A 35 10.04 -15.50 -28.97
N ALA A 36 10.06 -16.81 -28.70
CA ALA A 36 9.29 -17.42 -27.63
C ALA A 36 9.72 -16.92 -26.25
N ALA A 37 11.04 -16.83 -26.02
CA ALA A 37 11.60 -16.34 -24.77
C ALA A 37 11.28 -14.85 -24.53
N SER A 38 11.37 -14.01 -25.56
CA SER A 38 11.05 -12.57 -25.43
C SER A 38 9.57 -12.32 -25.17
N VAL A 39 8.66 -13.08 -25.82
CA VAL A 39 7.22 -13.02 -25.55
C VAL A 39 6.90 -13.50 -24.13
N CYS A 40 7.52 -14.59 -23.68
CA CYS A 40 7.36 -15.10 -22.32
C CYS A 40 7.81 -14.06 -21.28
N ALA A 41 9.00 -13.48 -21.46
CA ALA A 41 9.54 -12.45 -20.57
C ALA A 41 8.66 -11.19 -20.54
N ALA A 42 8.22 -10.70 -21.70
CA ALA A 42 7.38 -9.50 -21.79
C ALA A 42 5.99 -9.72 -21.17
N SER A 43 5.35 -10.86 -21.45
CA SER A 43 4.03 -11.20 -20.89
C SER A 43 4.10 -11.43 -19.38
N LEU A 44 5.15 -12.07 -18.88
CA LEU A 44 5.40 -12.25 -17.46
C LEU A 44 5.61 -10.90 -16.77
N PHE A 45 6.42 -10.02 -17.35
CA PHE A 45 6.62 -8.67 -16.84
C PHE A 45 5.32 -7.86 -16.75
N LEU A 46 4.46 -7.95 -17.78
CA LEU A 46 3.15 -7.29 -17.78
C LEU A 46 2.20 -7.89 -16.74
N LEU A 47 2.19 -9.22 -16.59
CA LEU A 47 1.39 -9.92 -15.58
C LEU A 47 1.81 -9.50 -14.17
N LEU A 48 3.12 -9.46 -13.89
CA LEU A 48 3.67 -8.98 -12.63
C LEU A 48 3.29 -7.50 -12.37
N LYS A 49 3.37 -6.63 -13.39
CA LYS A 49 2.91 -5.24 -13.26
C LYS A 49 1.40 -5.09 -13.05
N LEU A 50 0.60 -6.04 -13.53
CA LEU A 50 -0.85 -6.02 -13.34
C LEU A 50 -1.27 -6.49 -11.96
N LEU A 51 -0.52 -7.46 -11.43
CA LEU A 51 -0.66 -8.01 -10.07
C LEU A 51 -0.04 -7.10 -9.01
N ALA A 52 0.94 -6.28 -9.40
CA ALA A 52 1.59 -5.36 -8.49
C ALA A 52 0.56 -4.37 -7.90
N PRO A 53 0.62 -4.13 -6.58
CA PRO A 53 -0.26 -3.17 -5.91
C PRO A 53 -0.13 -1.80 -6.60
N ARG A 54 -1.20 -1.32 -7.25
CA ARG A 54 -1.22 -0.01 -7.93
C ARG A 54 -1.42 1.12 -6.92
N ILE A 55 -0.53 1.24 -5.95
CA ILE A 55 -0.49 2.43 -5.11
C ILE A 55 0.10 3.53 -5.99
N GLY A 56 -0.70 4.51 -6.42
CA GLY A 56 -0.18 5.69 -7.12
C GLY A 56 -0.56 5.92 -8.56
N ARG A 57 -1.59 5.26 -9.11
CA ARG A 57 -2.42 6.03 -10.04
C ARG A 57 -3.07 7.08 -9.17
N ALA A 58 -2.57 8.31 -9.23
CA ALA A 58 -3.17 9.48 -8.61
C ALA A 58 -4.66 9.48 -8.97
N SER A 59 -5.45 8.86 -8.09
CA SER A 59 -6.89 8.91 -8.14
C SER A 59 -7.23 10.37 -8.01
N ARG A 60 -8.31 10.78 -8.68
CA ARG A 60 -8.93 12.10 -8.59
C ARG A 60 -9.35 12.47 -7.15
N ALA A 61 -9.09 11.58 -6.18
CA ALA A 61 -9.21 11.78 -4.76
C ALA A 61 -8.51 13.06 -4.28
N THR A 62 -9.30 14.06 -3.94
CA THR A 62 -8.85 15.31 -3.32
C THR A 62 -9.03 15.28 -1.81
N THR A 63 -9.89 14.40 -1.29
CA THR A 63 -10.18 14.28 0.14
C THR A 63 -9.03 13.60 0.85
N ARG A 64 -8.24 14.38 1.59
CA ARG A 64 -7.10 13.88 2.35
C ARG A 64 -7.58 13.03 3.51
N VAL A 65 -6.80 12.02 3.87
CA VAL A 65 -6.94 11.23 5.09
C VAL A 65 -5.55 10.97 5.65
N VAL A 66 -5.39 11.13 6.96
CA VAL A 66 -4.12 10.82 7.63
C VAL A 66 -4.13 9.35 8.04
N VAL A 67 -3.02 8.65 7.87
CA VAL A 67 -2.86 7.26 8.28
C VAL A 67 -1.73 7.20 9.30
N ASP A 68 -1.99 6.60 10.45
CA ASP A 68 -0.94 6.22 11.40
C ASP A 68 -0.29 4.92 10.91
N GLY A 69 0.77 5.09 10.11
CA GLY A 69 1.50 3.98 9.53
C GLY A 69 2.10 3.07 10.59
N SER A 70 2.62 3.63 11.68
CA SER A 70 3.28 2.84 12.73
C SER A 70 2.30 1.93 13.45
N ASN A 71 1.06 2.39 13.69
CA ASN A 71 -0.01 1.56 14.21
C ASN A 71 -0.51 0.52 13.19
N VAL A 72 -0.68 0.92 11.93
CA VAL A 72 -1.21 0.04 10.87
C VAL A 72 -0.29 -1.15 10.59
N LEU A 73 1.04 -0.98 10.71
CA LEU A 73 2.00 -2.10 10.54
C LEU A 73 1.69 -3.32 11.41
N TYR A 74 0.98 -3.16 12.52
CA TYR A 74 0.66 -4.24 13.46
C TYR A 74 -0.71 -4.90 13.25
N TRP A 75 -1.54 -4.45 12.30
CA TRP A 75 -2.96 -4.80 12.25
C TRP A 75 -3.29 -6.26 11.93
N LYS A 76 -2.39 -7.02 11.30
CA LYS A 76 -2.68 -8.39 10.86
C LYS A 76 -2.31 -9.43 11.92
N ASN A 77 -1.08 -9.38 12.44
CA ASN A 77 -0.54 -10.40 13.35
C ASN A 77 0.09 -9.81 14.62
N ASN A 78 -0.13 -8.52 14.93
CA ASN A 78 0.60 -7.80 15.99
C ASN A 78 2.13 -7.87 15.85
N THR A 79 2.62 -8.04 14.63
CA THR A 79 4.03 -7.93 14.26
C THR A 79 4.17 -6.86 13.19
N PRO A 80 5.25 -6.07 13.17
CA PRO A 80 5.48 -5.10 12.10
C PRO A 80 5.50 -5.79 10.73
N ASP A 81 4.52 -5.47 9.89
CA ASP A 81 4.36 -6.02 8.55
C ASP A 81 3.97 -4.88 7.60
N PRO A 82 4.62 -4.72 6.44
CA PRO A 82 4.20 -3.73 5.44
C PRO A 82 2.89 -4.07 4.73
N GLU A 83 2.45 -5.33 4.71
CA GLU A 83 1.26 -5.78 3.98
C GLU A 83 -0.02 -5.02 4.39
N PRO A 84 -0.34 -4.83 5.69
CA PRO A 84 -1.52 -4.10 6.09
C PRO A 84 -1.56 -2.65 5.64
N LEU A 85 -0.40 -2.02 5.55
CA LEU A 85 -0.32 -0.65 5.09
C LEU A 85 -0.66 -0.54 3.60
N CYS A 86 -0.19 -1.50 2.79
CA CYS A 86 -0.54 -1.58 1.37
C CYS A 86 -2.04 -1.76 1.19
N ASP A 87 -2.65 -2.68 1.95
CA ASP A 87 -4.10 -2.94 1.93
C ASP A 87 -4.89 -1.68 2.31
N VAL A 88 -4.46 -0.98 3.38
CA VAL A 88 -5.09 0.28 3.82
C VAL A 88 -4.97 1.34 2.73
N ALA A 89 -3.78 1.56 2.17
CA ALA A 89 -3.55 2.57 1.15
C ALA A 89 -4.41 2.32 -0.11
N HIS A 90 -4.53 1.08 -0.56
CA HIS A 90 -5.43 0.70 -1.64
C HIS A 90 -6.88 0.94 -1.30
N ARG A 91 -7.32 0.46 -0.13
CA ARG A 91 -8.72 0.59 0.26
C ARG A 91 -9.14 2.05 0.36
N LEU A 92 -8.27 2.93 0.86
CA LEU A 92 -8.52 4.36 0.92
C LEU A 92 -8.64 4.99 -0.47
N GLN A 93 -7.80 4.58 -1.42
CA GLN A 93 -7.89 5.04 -2.81
C GLN A 93 -9.20 4.59 -3.48
N GLU A 94 -9.65 3.36 -3.23
CA GLU A 94 -10.95 2.85 -3.70
C GLU A 94 -12.13 3.63 -3.11
N LEU A 95 -12.01 4.04 -1.85
CA LEU A 95 -13.00 4.87 -1.15
C LEU A 95 -12.96 6.34 -1.58
N GLY A 96 -12.05 6.74 -2.46
CA GLY A 96 -11.95 8.11 -2.98
C GLY A 96 -11.09 9.06 -2.14
N TYR A 97 -10.29 8.53 -1.21
CA TYR A 97 -9.39 9.32 -0.36
C TYR A 97 -7.95 9.36 -0.89
N ALA A 98 -7.25 10.44 -0.55
CA ALA A 98 -5.82 10.63 -0.76
C ALA A 98 -5.08 10.39 0.57
N PRO A 99 -4.48 9.22 0.79
CA PRO A 99 -3.79 8.91 2.04
C PRO A 99 -2.47 9.68 2.16
N HIS A 100 -2.22 10.21 3.37
CA HIS A 100 -0.92 10.70 3.81
C HIS A 100 -0.50 9.94 5.06
N ILE A 101 0.58 9.17 4.94
CA ILE A 101 1.00 8.16 5.92
C ILE A 101 2.09 8.74 6.81
N PHE A 102 1.89 8.67 8.12
CA PHE A 102 2.88 9.09 9.10
C PHE A 102 3.52 7.88 9.76
N PHE A 103 4.84 7.95 9.96
CA PHE A 103 5.58 6.98 10.75
C PHE A 103 6.30 7.67 11.91
N ASP A 104 6.45 6.96 13.02
CA ASP A 104 7.40 7.33 14.04
C ASP A 104 8.84 7.16 13.52
N ALA A 105 9.80 7.73 14.24
CA ALA A 105 11.22 7.65 13.85
C ALA A 105 11.81 6.22 13.94
N ASN A 106 11.13 5.30 14.62
CA ASN A 106 11.61 3.94 14.91
C ASN A 106 11.08 2.91 13.91
N ALA A 107 10.02 3.21 13.17
CA ALA A 107 9.35 2.27 12.27
C ALA A 107 10.32 1.68 11.23
N GLY A 108 11.33 2.44 10.79
CA GLY A 108 12.36 1.94 9.88
C GLY A 108 13.18 0.79 10.50
N TYR A 109 13.50 0.87 11.79
CA TYR A 109 14.21 -0.20 12.49
C TYR A 109 13.37 -1.46 12.60
N LEU A 110 12.05 -1.31 12.76
CA LEU A 110 11.12 -2.44 12.84
C LEU A 110 11.02 -3.20 11.51
N LEU A 111 11.10 -2.50 10.37
CA LEU A 111 10.94 -3.12 9.05
C LEU A 111 12.25 -3.61 8.44
N VAL A 112 13.34 -2.85 8.59
CA VAL A 112 14.61 -3.11 7.88
C VAL A 112 15.86 -2.94 8.74
N GLY A 113 15.70 -2.83 10.06
CA GLY A 113 16.82 -2.80 11.01
C GLY A 113 17.65 -1.51 11.02
N ARG A 114 17.18 -0.42 10.38
CA ARG A 114 17.85 0.88 10.38
C ARG A 114 16.87 2.05 10.29
N TYR A 115 17.33 3.25 10.63
CA TYR A 115 16.56 4.47 10.38
C TYR A 115 16.27 4.64 8.88
N LEU A 116 15.05 5.09 8.57
CA LEU A 116 14.59 5.43 7.23
C LEU A 116 13.95 6.82 7.26
N GLY A 117 14.34 7.70 6.35
CA GLY A 117 13.61 8.93 6.07
C GLY A 117 12.44 8.72 5.10
N ASP A 118 11.62 9.76 4.90
CA ASP A 118 10.39 9.74 4.06
C ASP A 118 10.57 9.00 2.73
N ARG A 119 11.57 9.43 1.94
CA ARG A 119 11.83 8.89 0.60
C ARG A 119 12.35 7.47 0.62
N GLU A 120 13.02 7.05 1.69
CA GLU A 120 13.51 5.68 1.82
C GLU A 120 12.35 4.75 2.18
N PHE A 121 11.47 5.18 3.07
CA PHE A 121 10.24 4.49 3.40
C PHE A 121 9.36 4.26 2.18
N GLU A 122 9.14 5.31 1.38
CA GLU A 122 8.37 5.19 0.13
C GLU A 122 8.95 4.12 -0.79
N LYS A 123 10.28 4.07 -0.93
CA LYS A 123 10.95 3.06 -1.76
C LYS A 123 10.79 1.65 -1.20
N VAL A 124 11.01 1.47 0.10
CA VAL A 124 10.92 0.16 0.78
C VAL A 124 9.50 -0.39 0.66
N LEU A 125 8.49 0.47 0.78
CA LEU A 125 7.08 0.10 0.74
C LEU A 125 6.48 0.11 -0.69
N GLY A 126 7.25 0.51 -1.71
CA GLY A 126 6.75 0.65 -3.07
C GLY A 126 5.66 1.74 -3.22
N LEU A 127 5.67 2.75 -2.35
CA LEU A 127 4.72 3.85 -2.35
C LEU A 127 5.18 4.99 -3.27
N PRO A 128 4.26 5.77 -3.85
CA PRO A 128 4.62 6.96 -4.63
C PRO A 128 5.24 8.04 -3.74
N ARG A 129 5.94 8.98 -4.38
CA ARG A 129 6.57 10.10 -3.68
C ARG A 129 5.55 11.09 -3.11
N GLY A 130 5.86 11.60 -1.92
CA GLY A 130 5.08 12.61 -1.21
C GLY A 130 3.92 12.04 -0.41
N LEU A 131 3.80 10.72 -0.25
CA LEU A 131 2.75 10.10 0.56
C LEU A 131 3.19 9.84 1.99
N VAL A 132 4.50 9.79 2.26
CA VAL A 132 5.01 9.42 3.59
C VAL A 132 5.65 10.61 4.28
N THR A 133 5.43 10.71 5.59
CA THR A 133 6.18 11.56 6.50
C THR A 133 6.68 10.75 7.68
N VAL A 134 7.99 10.68 7.85
CA VAL A 134 8.63 10.11 9.04
C VAL A 134 8.85 11.24 10.02
N VAL A 135 8.21 11.13 11.17
CA VAL A 135 8.30 12.11 12.24
C VAL A 135 9.74 12.19 12.75
N PRO A 136 10.32 13.40 12.93
CA PRO A 136 11.70 13.54 13.38
C PRO A 136 11.97 12.85 14.71
N LYS A 137 13.19 12.33 14.89
CA LYS A 137 13.59 11.72 16.17
C LYS A 137 13.49 12.73 17.31
N GLY A 138 12.95 12.31 18.44
CA GLY A 138 12.75 13.16 19.63
C GLY A 138 11.46 13.97 19.60
N THR A 139 10.65 13.84 18.54
CA THR A 139 9.28 14.37 18.52
C THR A 139 8.27 13.26 18.75
N ILE A 140 7.12 13.61 19.32
CA ILE A 140 6.05 12.67 19.63
C ILE A 140 5.18 12.50 18.37
N ALA A 141 5.18 11.29 17.80
CA ALA A 141 4.48 11.00 16.56
C ALA A 141 2.97 11.30 16.62
N ASP A 142 2.30 10.89 17.68
CA ASP A 142 0.87 11.13 17.89
C ASP A 142 0.50 12.62 17.78
N GLN A 143 1.31 13.51 18.37
CA GLN A 143 1.06 14.95 18.29
C GLN A 143 1.15 15.46 16.87
N GLU A 144 2.15 15.02 16.10
CA GLU A 144 2.33 15.43 14.70
C GLU A 144 1.20 14.90 13.82
N ILE A 145 0.78 13.65 14.03
CA ILE A 145 -0.37 13.03 13.36
C ILE A 145 -1.66 13.82 13.65
N LEU A 146 -1.95 14.12 14.91
CA LEU A 146 -3.13 14.87 15.33
C LEU A 146 -3.10 16.31 14.80
N ARG A 147 -1.94 17.00 14.84
CA ARG A 147 -1.76 18.33 14.26
C ARG A 147 -2.00 18.33 12.75
N ALA A 148 -1.47 17.33 12.04
CA ALA A 148 -1.66 17.20 10.60
C ALA A 148 -3.15 17.00 10.26
N ALA A 149 -3.85 16.13 10.98
CA ALA A 149 -5.27 15.88 10.77
C ALA A 149 -6.12 17.14 11.00
N LEU A 150 -5.84 17.91 12.05
CA LEU A 150 -6.52 19.18 12.30
C LEU A 150 -6.20 20.23 11.22
N LYS A 151 -4.93 20.36 10.84
CA LYS A 151 -4.48 21.29 9.79
C LYS A 151 -5.17 21.00 8.45
N TYR A 152 -5.29 19.72 8.09
CA TYR A 152 -5.94 19.29 6.85
C TYR A 152 -7.45 19.11 6.97
N LYS A 153 -8.00 19.26 8.18
CA LYS A 153 -9.42 19.02 8.48
C LYS A 153 -9.90 17.66 7.99
N CYS A 154 -9.11 16.63 8.26
CA CYS A 154 -9.39 15.27 7.83
C CYS A 154 -9.43 14.27 8.98
N GLN A 155 -9.85 13.05 8.65
CA GLN A 155 -9.95 11.93 9.57
C GLN A 155 -8.60 11.19 9.65
N ILE A 156 -8.43 10.39 10.69
CA ILE A 156 -7.22 9.61 10.95
C ILE A 156 -7.56 8.13 10.92
N VAL A 157 -6.84 7.36 10.12
CA VAL A 157 -6.92 5.89 10.12
C VAL A 157 -5.91 5.35 11.11
N THR A 158 -6.41 4.79 12.22
CA THR A 158 -5.63 4.17 13.29
C THR A 158 -6.55 3.32 14.17
N ASN A 159 -6.00 2.30 14.83
CA ASN A 159 -6.66 1.59 15.92
C ASN A 159 -6.31 2.17 17.29
N ASP A 160 -5.35 3.09 17.36
CA ASP A 160 -5.08 3.86 18.57
C ASP A 160 -6.26 4.78 18.91
N ARG A 161 -6.43 5.06 20.20
CA ARG A 161 -7.44 5.98 20.73
C ARG A 161 -6.86 7.33 21.13
N TYR A 162 -5.52 7.48 21.15
CA TYR A 162 -4.81 8.69 21.55
C TYR A 162 -5.35 9.28 22.86
N ARG A 163 -5.62 8.42 23.86
CA ARG A 163 -6.33 8.82 25.09
C ARG A 163 -5.59 9.90 25.86
N ASP A 164 -4.26 9.80 25.90
CA ASP A 164 -3.37 10.73 26.60
C ASP A 164 -3.41 12.13 25.97
N TRP A 165 -3.80 12.21 24.69
CA TRP A 165 -3.89 13.46 23.94
C TRP A 165 -5.30 14.07 23.96
N ALA A 166 -6.29 13.42 24.56
CA ALA A 166 -7.69 13.82 24.42
C ALA A 166 -8.05 15.14 25.12
N GLU A 167 -7.23 15.62 26.06
CA GLU A 167 -7.37 16.95 26.66
C GLU A 167 -6.94 18.04 25.68
N GLN A 168 -5.79 17.86 25.02
CA GLN A 168 -5.25 18.80 24.05
C GLN A 168 -5.93 18.71 22.68
N TYR A 169 -6.44 17.53 22.33
CA TYR A 169 -7.07 17.21 21.05
C TYR A 169 -8.45 16.57 21.26
N PRO A 170 -9.49 17.31 21.67
CA PRO A 170 -10.81 16.75 21.99
C PRO A 170 -11.47 16.01 20.82
N ASN A 171 -11.09 16.30 19.57
CA ASN A 171 -11.57 15.63 18.36
C ASN A 171 -11.37 14.11 18.38
N VAL A 172 -10.38 13.58 19.11
CA VAL A 172 -10.19 12.12 19.24
C VAL A 172 -11.38 11.40 19.87
N LYS A 173 -12.22 12.13 20.63
CA LYS A 173 -13.46 11.61 21.21
C LYS A 173 -14.66 11.76 20.27
N GLN A 174 -14.54 12.52 19.18
CA GLN A 174 -15.63 12.74 18.23
C GLN A 174 -15.80 11.50 17.34
N PRO A 175 -17.01 10.93 17.26
CA PRO A 175 -17.30 9.86 16.33
C PRO A 175 -16.92 10.25 14.90
N GLY A 176 -16.23 9.35 14.20
CA GLY A 176 -15.84 9.55 12.81
C GLY A 176 -14.52 10.32 12.60
N PHE A 177 -13.92 10.91 13.63
CA PHE A 177 -12.58 11.51 13.50
C PHE A 177 -11.49 10.44 13.43
N LEU A 178 -11.55 9.45 14.32
CA LEU A 178 -10.70 8.27 14.30
C LEU A 178 -11.43 7.12 13.57
N GLN A 179 -10.76 6.56 12.58
CA GLN A 179 -11.27 5.52 11.70
C GLN A 179 -10.45 4.25 11.91
N THR A 180 -11.12 3.20 12.36
CA THR A 180 -10.48 1.93 12.69
C THR A 180 -10.50 0.97 11.52
N GLY A 181 -9.65 -0.04 11.60
CA GLY A 181 -9.68 -1.17 10.69
C GLY A 181 -9.39 -2.49 11.38
N ARG A 182 -9.80 -3.57 10.74
CA ARG A 182 -9.54 -4.93 11.20
C ARG A 182 -9.53 -5.89 10.04
N TYR A 183 -8.81 -6.99 10.19
CA TYR A 183 -8.93 -8.13 9.29
C TYR A 183 -10.09 -9.02 9.71
N ARG A 184 -10.92 -9.43 8.74
CA ARG A 184 -11.93 -10.47 8.90
C ARG A 184 -11.79 -11.46 7.76
N SER A 185 -11.53 -12.72 8.09
CA SER A 185 -11.34 -13.79 7.09
C SER A 185 -10.29 -13.46 6.02
N GLY A 186 -9.23 -12.74 6.40
CA GLY A 186 -8.17 -12.30 5.48
C GLY A 186 -8.44 -11.00 4.73
N GLU A 187 -9.62 -10.41 4.84
CA GLU A 187 -9.97 -9.15 4.18
C GLU A 187 -9.93 -7.96 5.15
N LEU A 188 -9.38 -6.84 4.69
CA LEU A 188 -9.36 -5.58 5.43
C LEU A 188 -10.75 -4.93 5.43
N VAL A 189 -11.27 -4.63 6.62
CA VAL A 189 -12.49 -3.87 6.81
C VAL A 189 -12.17 -2.59 7.57
N LEU A 190 -12.45 -1.43 6.95
CA LEU A 190 -12.34 -0.11 7.57
C LEU A 190 -13.71 0.38 8.04
N THR A 191 -13.75 1.19 9.10
CA THR A 191 -14.96 1.93 9.50
C THR A 191 -15.20 3.17 8.64
N LEU A 192 -14.19 3.58 7.87
CA LEU A 192 -14.26 4.75 7.03
C LEU A 192 -15.24 4.53 5.87
N GLU A 193 -16.20 5.44 5.74
CA GLU A 193 -17.17 5.43 4.64
C GLU A 193 -16.58 6.05 3.35
N PRO A 194 -17.05 5.63 2.16
CA PRO A 194 -16.63 6.22 0.90
C PRO A 194 -16.89 7.73 0.84
N VAL A 195 -16.03 8.48 0.14
CA VAL A 195 -16.29 9.90 -0.16
C VAL A 195 -17.58 9.99 -1.00
N PRO A 196 -18.57 10.81 -0.60
CA PRO A 196 -19.78 11.03 -1.40
C PRO A 196 -19.42 11.53 -2.80
N ALA A 197 -20.12 11.02 -3.81
CA ALA A 197 -19.92 11.39 -5.23
C ALA A 197 -20.39 12.82 -5.53
#